data_AF-A0A957BGA5-F1
#
_entry.id   AF-A0A957BGA5-F1
#
_cell.length_a   1.000
_cell.length_b   1.000
_cell.length_c   1.000
_cell.angle_alpha   90.00
_cell.angle_beta   90.00
_cell.angle_gamma   90.00
#
_symmetry.space_group_name_H-M   'P 1'
#
loop_
_entity.id
_entity.type
_entity.pdbx_description
1 polymer ?
#
loop_
_entity_poly.entity_id
_entity_poly.type
_entity_poly.pdbx_seq_one_letter_code
_entity_poly.pdbx_strand_id
1 'polypeptide(L)'
;MNKMQADKSNGARWQNYTLAEYVVLRNGVPLGDGRSLRNMLQRSFGAASFAGFWQYWNPIWGYGLGRYVYAPLRRVLHPAVAFILTFAISGALHDLATMAVSWSPAFLFTPWFTLMGMGAVLGRIAGMDLGKRPFWLRVAVNLAYLVVCLLPALALRKAIL
;
A
#
# COMPACT_ATOMS: atom_id res chain seq x y z
N MET A 1 -16.92 6.61 20.72
CA MET A 1 -16.41 5.41 20.03
C MET A 1 -14.97 5.68 19.61
N ASN A 2 -13.97 4.94 20.11
CA ASN A 2 -12.57 5.26 19.86
C ASN A 2 -12.15 4.86 18.43
N LYS A 3 -11.25 5.64 17.81
CA LYS A 3 -10.75 5.47 16.42
C LYS A 3 -10.27 4.03 16.13
N MET A 4 -9.74 3.35 17.15
CA MET A 4 -9.29 1.95 17.10
C MET A 4 -10.44 0.92 17.03
N GLN A 5 -11.62 1.22 17.60
CA GLN A 5 -12.83 0.40 17.45
C GLN A 5 -13.49 0.60 16.08
N ALA A 6 -13.46 1.83 15.55
CA ALA A 6 -13.96 2.13 14.20
C ALA A 6 -13.09 1.49 13.09
N ASP A 7 -11.78 1.42 13.28
CA ASP A 7 -10.87 0.70 12.37
C ASP A 7 -11.07 -0.83 12.45
N LYS A 8 -11.39 -1.37 13.62
CA LYS A 8 -11.75 -2.79 13.79
C LYS A 8 -13.08 -3.14 13.09
N SER A 9 -14.11 -2.28 13.19
CA SER A 9 -15.41 -2.53 12.55
C SER A 9 -15.35 -2.45 11.02
N ASN A 10 -14.54 -1.55 10.45
CA ASN A 10 -14.33 -1.48 9.00
C ASN A 10 -13.37 -2.55 8.48
N GLY A 11 -12.38 -2.96 9.28
CA GLY A 11 -11.41 -4.00 8.92
C GLY A 11 -12.02 -5.39 8.76
N ALA A 12 -13.11 -5.69 9.47
CA ALA A 12 -13.86 -6.95 9.32
C ALA A 12 -14.79 -6.96 8.08
N ARG A 13 -15.22 -5.78 7.60
CA ARG A 13 -16.33 -5.66 6.65
C ARG A 13 -15.96 -6.00 5.21
N TRP A 14 -14.72 -5.74 4.81
CA TRP A 14 -14.27 -5.97 3.42
C TRP A 14 -13.87 -7.42 3.14
N GLN A 15 -13.67 -8.26 4.17
CA GLN A 15 -13.31 -9.67 3.97
C GLN A 15 -14.42 -10.50 3.31
N ASN A 16 -15.66 -10.01 3.39
CA ASN A 16 -16.83 -10.62 2.76
C ASN A 16 -17.12 -10.03 1.37
N TYR A 17 -16.39 -9.01 0.94
CA TYR A 17 -16.59 -8.41 -0.38
C TYR A 17 -15.95 -9.30 -1.44
N THR A 18 -16.64 -9.46 -2.56
CA THR A 18 -16.05 -9.92 -3.81
C THR A 18 -15.01 -8.90 -4.28
N LEU A 19 -14.13 -9.33 -5.19
CA LEU A 19 -13.15 -8.42 -5.80
C LEU A 19 -13.83 -7.22 -6.47
N ALA A 20 -14.95 -7.43 -7.16
CA ALA A 20 -15.68 -6.37 -7.84
C ALA A 20 -16.22 -5.32 -6.85
N GLU A 21 -16.83 -5.76 -5.75
CA GLU A 21 -17.32 -4.86 -4.69
C GLU A 21 -16.18 -4.11 -4.00
N TYR A 22 -15.06 -4.80 -3.73
CA TYR A 22 -13.86 -4.17 -3.15
C TYR A 22 -13.29 -3.09 -4.06
N VAL A 23 -13.23 -3.34 -5.37
CA VAL A 23 -12.74 -2.36 -6.35
C VAL A 23 -13.65 -1.15 -6.41
N VAL A 24 -14.98 -1.35 -6.45
CA VAL A 24 -15.94 -0.23 -6.41
C VAL A 24 -15.78 0.59 -5.12
N LEU A 25 -15.61 -0.06 -3.97
CA LEU A 25 -15.36 0.62 -2.69
C LEU A 25 -14.13 1.53 -2.74
N ARG A 26 -13.00 1.02 -3.26
CA ARG A 26 -11.72 1.76 -3.26
C ARG A 26 -11.63 2.79 -4.37
N ASN A 27 -12.10 2.45 -5.56
CA ASN A 27 -11.89 3.21 -6.78
C ASN A 27 -13.10 4.08 -7.18
N GLY A 28 -14.28 3.76 -6.65
CA GLY A 28 -15.54 4.44 -6.99
C GLY A 28 -16.14 4.06 -8.34
N VAL A 29 -15.51 3.15 -9.08
CA VAL A 29 -15.97 2.65 -10.39
C VAL A 29 -15.75 1.14 -10.50
N PRO A 30 -16.54 0.43 -11.33
CA PRO A 30 -16.36 -1.01 -11.56
C PRO A 30 -15.01 -1.38 -12.18
N LEU A 31 -14.67 -2.68 -12.10
CA LEU A 31 -13.55 -3.26 -12.83
C LEU A 31 -13.69 -3.01 -14.34
N GLY A 32 -12.58 -2.65 -14.99
CA GLY A 32 -12.56 -2.38 -16.43
C GLY A 32 -13.03 -0.98 -16.84
N ASP A 33 -13.52 -0.15 -15.92
CA ASP A 33 -13.92 1.24 -16.25
C ASP A 33 -12.69 2.10 -16.62
N GLY A 34 -12.78 2.85 -17.72
CA GLY A 34 -11.68 3.70 -18.21
C GLY A 34 -11.25 4.82 -17.25
N ARG A 35 -12.10 5.21 -16.29
CA ARG A 35 -11.77 6.20 -15.24
C ARG A 35 -10.97 5.58 -14.10
N SER A 36 -10.81 4.25 -14.08
CA SER A 36 -10.17 3.52 -12.99
C SER A 36 -8.78 4.05 -12.66
N LEU A 37 -7.92 4.22 -13.67
CA LEU A 37 -6.56 4.72 -13.46
C LEU A 37 -6.55 6.15 -12.90
N ARG A 38 -7.38 7.03 -13.46
CA ARG A 38 -7.51 8.42 -12.98
C ARG A 38 -7.95 8.45 -11.51
N ASN A 39 -9.00 7.70 -11.16
CA ASN A 39 -9.53 7.67 -9.81
C ASN A 39 -8.51 7.10 -8.82
N MET A 40 -7.82 6.02 -9.19
CA MET A 40 -6.75 5.43 -8.39
C MET A 40 -5.66 6.45 -8.07
N LEU A 41 -5.10 7.12 -9.10
CA LEU A 41 -4.04 8.11 -8.92
C LEU A 41 -4.51 9.31 -8.09
N GLN A 42 -5.68 9.86 -8.41
CA GLN A 42 -6.23 11.01 -7.67
C GLN A 42 -6.48 10.68 -6.20
N ARG A 43 -7.01 9.50 -5.89
CA ARG A 43 -7.29 9.07 -4.52
C ARG A 43 -6.03 8.69 -3.75
N SER A 44 -5.10 7.97 -4.38
CA SER A 44 -3.83 7.59 -3.76
C SER A 44 -3.02 8.83 -3.39
N PHE A 45 -2.67 9.68 -4.35
CA PHE A 45 -1.86 10.88 -4.07
C PHE A 45 -2.62 11.94 -3.26
N GLY A 46 -3.94 11.98 -3.38
CA GLY A 46 -4.81 12.83 -2.56
C GLY A 46 -5.11 12.28 -1.15
N ALA A 47 -4.55 11.13 -0.76
CA ALA A 47 -4.87 10.51 0.51
C ALA A 47 -4.40 11.35 1.71
N ALA A 48 -5.18 11.30 2.80
CA ALA A 48 -4.86 12.02 4.04
C ALA A 48 -3.71 11.36 4.85
N SER A 49 -3.29 10.15 4.51
CA SER A 49 -2.21 9.43 5.18
C SER A 49 -1.55 8.42 4.24
N PHE A 50 -0.33 8.00 4.55
CA PHE A 50 0.37 6.94 3.79
C PHE A 50 -0.39 5.60 3.80
N ALA A 51 -1.03 5.24 4.90
CA ALA A 51 -1.88 4.05 4.92
C ALA A 51 -3.08 4.20 3.97
N GLY A 52 -3.66 5.40 3.88
CA GLY A 52 -4.73 5.70 2.93
C GLY A 52 -4.26 5.62 1.48
N PHE A 53 -3.05 6.11 1.17
CA PHE A 53 -2.45 6.01 -0.17
C PHE A 53 -2.52 4.58 -0.70
N TRP A 54 -2.08 3.62 0.12
CA TRP A 54 -2.04 2.20 -0.23
C TRP A 54 -3.38 1.49 -0.23
N GLN A 55 -4.40 2.06 0.42
CA GLN A 55 -5.76 1.53 0.30
C GLN A 55 -6.37 1.82 -1.08
N TYR A 56 -5.93 2.91 -1.73
CA TYR A 56 -6.39 3.28 -3.06
C TYR A 56 -5.48 2.76 -4.16
N TRP A 57 -4.19 2.59 -3.88
CA TRP A 57 -3.21 2.16 -4.87
C TRP A 57 -3.44 0.71 -5.27
N ASN A 58 -3.71 0.49 -6.56
CA ASN A 58 -3.97 -0.82 -7.16
C ASN A 58 -4.92 -1.71 -6.32
N PRO A 59 -6.24 -1.41 -6.33
CA PRO A 59 -7.22 -2.13 -5.50
C PRO A 59 -7.28 -3.64 -5.75
N ILE A 60 -6.98 -4.09 -6.96
CA ILE A 60 -6.97 -5.52 -7.31
C ILE A 60 -5.83 -6.22 -6.57
N TRP A 61 -4.63 -5.64 -6.65
CA TRP A 61 -3.46 -6.15 -5.94
C TRP A 61 -3.64 -6.07 -4.42
N GLY A 62 -4.18 -4.96 -3.93
CA GLY A 62 -4.51 -4.77 -2.51
C GLY A 62 -5.53 -5.79 -1.98
N TYR A 63 -6.52 -6.17 -2.79
CA TYR A 63 -7.48 -7.23 -2.44
C TYR A 63 -6.78 -8.58 -2.27
N GLY A 64 -5.95 -8.97 -3.24
CA GLY A 64 -5.20 -10.23 -3.22
C GLY A 64 -4.26 -10.32 -2.01
N LEU A 65 -3.40 -9.31 -1.84
CA LEU A 65 -2.50 -9.24 -0.67
C LEU A 65 -3.26 -9.22 0.64
N GLY A 66 -4.35 -8.46 0.72
CA GLY A 66 -5.19 -8.38 1.90
C GLY A 66 -5.72 -9.75 2.32
N ARG A 67 -6.27 -10.51 1.36
CA ARG A 67 -6.93 -11.79 1.62
C ARG A 67 -5.95 -12.94 1.83
N TYR A 68 -4.90 -13.01 1.02
CA TYR A 68 -4.01 -14.18 0.95
C TYR A 68 -2.69 -14.00 1.70
N VAL A 69 -2.30 -12.77 2.05
CA VAL A 69 -1.04 -12.50 2.76
C VAL A 69 -1.32 -11.86 4.12
N TYR A 70 -1.93 -10.68 4.15
CA TYR A 70 -2.14 -9.92 5.37
C TYR A 70 -3.07 -10.64 6.36
N ALA A 71 -4.22 -11.15 5.91
CA ALA A 71 -5.19 -11.80 6.79
C ALA A 71 -4.63 -13.07 7.47
N PRO A 72 -3.94 -14.00 6.76
CA PRO A 72 -3.21 -15.09 7.41
C PRO A 72 -2.14 -14.63 8.39
N LEU A 73 -1.27 -13.69 8.00
CA LEU A 73 -0.20 -13.18 8.87
C LEU A 73 -0.76 -12.53 10.14
N ARG A 74 -1.88 -11.83 10.02
CA ARG A 74 -2.52 -11.14 11.15
C ARG A 74 -3.05 -12.07 12.24
N ARG A 75 -3.30 -13.35 11.92
CA ARG A 75 -3.73 -14.35 12.91
C ARG A 75 -2.64 -14.70 13.91
N VAL A 76 -1.37 -14.55 13.53
CA VAL A 76 -0.22 -14.92 14.36
C VAL A 76 0.66 -13.74 14.74
N LEU A 77 0.67 -12.66 13.94
CA LEU A 77 1.51 -11.48 14.16
C LEU A 77 0.71 -10.25 14.60
N HIS A 78 1.39 -9.33 15.28
CA HIS A 78 0.90 -7.98 15.55
C HIS A 78 0.56 -7.25 14.22
N PRO A 79 -0.53 -6.45 14.14
CA PRO A 79 -0.99 -5.90 12.87
C PRO A 79 0.04 -5.05 12.13
N ALA A 80 0.87 -4.31 12.86
CA ALA A 80 1.96 -3.53 12.28
C ALA A 80 2.97 -4.41 11.55
N VAL A 81 3.38 -5.51 12.18
CA VAL A 81 4.35 -6.46 11.61
C VAL A 81 3.74 -7.18 10.41
N ALA A 82 2.49 -7.66 10.52
CA ALA A 82 1.78 -8.28 9.40
C ALA A 82 1.67 -7.33 8.20
N PHE A 83 1.43 -6.05 8.44
CA PHE A 83 1.36 -5.03 7.39
C PHE A 83 2.71 -4.84 6.70
N ILE A 84 3.79 -4.65 7.47
CA ILE A 84 5.15 -4.48 6.91
C ILE A 84 5.58 -5.72 6.11
N LEU A 85 5.32 -6.93 6.62
CA LEU A 85 5.64 -8.16 5.92
C LEU A 85 4.80 -8.34 4.65
N THR A 86 3.54 -7.91 4.63
CA THR A 86 2.72 -7.92 3.42
C THR A 86 3.34 -7.04 2.33
N PHE A 87 3.88 -5.87 2.70
CA PHE A 87 4.64 -5.01 1.79
C PHE A 87 5.92 -5.67 1.30
N ALA A 88 6.71 -6.27 2.21
CA ALA A 88 7.94 -6.97 1.85
C ALA A 88 7.67 -8.12 0.86
N ILE A 89 6.66 -8.94 1.13
CA ILE A 89 6.23 -10.04 0.25
C ILE A 89 5.76 -9.49 -1.11
N SER A 90 4.98 -8.41 -1.10
CA SER A 90 4.59 -7.74 -2.35
C SER A 90 5.80 -7.28 -3.15
N GLY A 91 6.81 -6.68 -2.50
CA GLY A 91 8.05 -6.26 -3.16
C GLY A 91 8.82 -7.45 -3.74
N ALA A 92 8.91 -8.55 -2.99
CA ALA A 92 9.55 -9.78 -3.47
C ALA A 92 8.86 -10.35 -4.72
N LEU A 93 7.52 -10.32 -4.76
CA LEU A 93 6.77 -10.74 -5.96
C LEU A 93 7.08 -9.86 -7.18
N HIS A 94 7.30 -8.55 -7.00
CA HIS A 94 7.68 -7.65 -8.09
C HIS A 94 9.14 -7.88 -8.55
N ASP A 95 10.05 -8.09 -7.61
CA ASP A 95 11.44 -8.45 -7.92
C ASP A 95 11.47 -9.78 -8.69
N LEU A 96 10.73 -10.80 -8.26
CA LEU A 96 10.59 -12.08 -8.97
C LEU A 96 10.02 -11.92 -10.39
N ALA A 97 8.98 -11.10 -10.57
CA ALA A 97 8.46 -10.80 -11.90
C ALA A 97 9.50 -10.10 -12.79
N THR A 98 10.26 -9.16 -12.22
CA THR A 98 11.35 -8.47 -12.94
C THR A 98 12.46 -9.44 -13.32
N MET A 99 12.85 -10.35 -12.42
CA MET A 99 13.84 -11.38 -12.70
C MET A 99 13.37 -12.33 -13.81
N ALA A 100 12.09 -12.74 -13.78
CA ALA A 100 11.52 -13.63 -14.78
C ALA A 100 11.50 -13.01 -16.19
N VAL A 101 11.23 -11.69 -16.29
CA VAL A 101 11.21 -10.99 -17.59
C VAL A 101 12.62 -10.65 -18.07
N SER A 102 13.48 -10.16 -17.17
CA SER A 102 14.82 -9.68 -17.53
C SER A 102 15.88 -10.79 -17.59
N TRP A 103 15.60 -11.96 -17.03
CA TRP A 103 16.56 -13.05 -16.81
C TRP A 103 17.81 -12.61 -16.04
N SER A 104 17.68 -11.59 -15.19
CA SER A 104 18.77 -11.03 -14.38
C SER A 104 18.33 -10.84 -12.93
N PRO A 105 19.22 -10.97 -11.94
CA PRO A 105 18.88 -10.72 -10.54
C PRO A 105 18.32 -9.30 -10.34
N ALA A 106 17.23 -9.18 -9.59
CA ALA A 106 16.61 -7.91 -9.25
C ALA A 106 16.36 -7.85 -7.74
N PHE A 107 16.76 -6.75 -7.12
CA PHE A 107 16.57 -6.52 -5.68
C PHE A 107 16.34 -5.03 -5.43
N LEU A 108 15.15 -4.54 -5.79
CA LEU A 108 14.77 -3.14 -5.63
C LEU A 108 13.42 -3.01 -4.93
N PHE A 109 12.42 -3.75 -5.39
CA PHE A 109 11.06 -3.59 -4.91
C PHE A 109 10.89 -4.11 -3.49
N THR A 110 11.59 -5.18 -3.11
CA THR A 110 11.58 -5.72 -1.74
C THR A 110 11.99 -4.67 -0.71
N PRO A 111 13.22 -4.12 -0.74
CA PRO A 111 13.62 -3.11 0.25
C PRO A 111 12.78 -1.84 0.17
N TRP A 112 12.42 -1.39 -1.04
CA TRP A 112 11.60 -0.20 -1.21
C TRP A 112 10.20 -0.36 -0.59
N PHE A 113 9.52 -1.47 -0.86
CA PHE A 113 8.18 -1.73 -0.35
C PHE A 113 8.21 -1.92 1.16
N THR A 114 9.24 -2.60 1.71
CA THR A 114 9.41 -2.72 3.17
C THR A 114 9.48 -1.34 3.83
N LEU A 115 10.29 -0.43 3.29
CA LEU A 115 10.40 0.94 3.81
C LEU A 115 9.08 1.70 3.72
N MET A 116 8.33 1.52 2.64
CA MET A 116 6.99 2.09 2.48
C MET A 116 6.01 1.50 3.50
N GLY A 117 6.03 0.18 3.72
CA GLY A 117 5.24 -0.48 4.77
C GLY A 117 5.55 0.08 6.16
N MET A 118 6.82 0.30 6.48
CA MET A 118 7.27 0.93 7.73
C MET A 118 6.78 2.38 7.82
N GLY A 119 6.96 3.19 6.78
CA GLY A 119 6.51 4.57 6.74
C GLY A 119 5.00 4.69 6.95
N ALA A 120 4.20 3.80 6.36
CA ALA A 120 2.77 3.76 6.57
C ALA A 120 2.36 3.39 8.00
N VAL A 121 3.08 2.46 8.65
CA VAL A 121 2.88 2.13 10.06
C VAL A 121 3.27 3.32 10.96
N LEU A 122 4.43 3.93 10.73
CA LEU A 122 4.90 5.10 11.47
C LEU A 122 3.94 6.28 11.33
N GLY A 123 3.44 6.56 10.12
CA GLY A 123 2.43 7.58 9.88
C GLY A 123 1.13 7.32 10.67
N ARG A 124 0.71 6.06 10.78
CA ARG A 124 -0.45 5.69 11.61
C ARG A 124 -0.17 5.91 13.10
N ILE A 125 0.99 5.49 13.60
CA ILE A 125 1.38 5.65 15.00
C ILE A 125 1.48 7.15 15.37
N ALA A 126 2.01 7.97 14.47
CA ALA A 126 2.09 9.43 14.62
C ALA A 126 0.74 10.15 14.48
N GLY A 127 -0.35 9.42 14.20
CA GLY A 127 -1.68 10.02 14.03
C GLY A 127 -1.79 10.91 12.80
N MET A 128 -1.00 10.66 11.75
CA MET A 128 -0.93 11.48 10.55
C MET A 128 -2.31 11.69 9.90
N ASP A 129 -2.66 12.96 9.69
CA ASP A 129 -3.88 13.38 9.00
C ASP A 129 -3.63 14.67 8.20
N LEU A 130 -3.57 14.53 6.89
CA LEU A 130 -3.46 15.62 5.93
C LEU A 130 -4.82 16.06 5.38
N GLY A 131 -5.94 15.57 5.91
CA GLY A 131 -7.29 15.83 5.37
C GLY A 131 -7.68 17.30 5.35
N LYS A 132 -7.16 18.09 6.30
CA LYS A 132 -7.35 19.56 6.36
C LYS A 132 -6.41 20.33 5.42
N ARG A 133 -5.47 19.66 4.76
CA ARG A 133 -4.48 20.28 3.86
C ARG A 133 -4.99 20.31 2.41
N PRO A 134 -4.59 21.31 1.61
CA PRO A 134 -4.97 21.37 0.21
C PRO A 134 -4.49 20.14 -0.55
N PHE A 135 -5.19 19.79 -1.64
CA PHE A 135 -4.92 18.59 -2.43
C PHE A 135 -3.46 18.50 -2.89
N TRP A 136 -2.90 19.59 -3.42
CA TRP A 136 -1.52 19.64 -3.92
C TRP A 136 -0.48 19.32 -2.84
N LEU A 137 -0.72 19.76 -1.60
CA LEU A 137 0.17 19.43 -0.48
C LEU A 137 0.09 17.95 -0.12
N ARG A 138 -1.11 17.34 -0.19
CA ARG A 138 -1.27 15.89 0.00
C ARG A 138 -0.52 15.12 -1.09
N VAL A 139 -0.64 15.54 -2.34
CA VAL A 139 0.10 14.95 -3.47
C VAL A 139 1.60 15.06 -3.23
N ALA A 140 2.10 16.25 -2.91
CA ALA A 140 3.52 16.49 -2.67
C ALA A 140 4.06 15.62 -1.53
N VAL A 141 3.35 15.52 -0.39
CA VAL A 141 3.79 14.72 0.76
C VAL A 141 3.77 13.22 0.44
N ASN A 142 2.71 12.71 -0.21
CA ASN A 142 2.66 11.29 -0.60
C ASN A 142 3.74 10.95 -1.64
N LEU A 143 3.99 11.84 -2.61
CA LEU A 143 5.05 11.65 -3.61
C LEU A 143 6.45 11.69 -2.96
N ALA A 144 6.70 12.67 -2.09
CA ALA A 144 7.96 12.78 -1.35
C ALA A 144 8.22 11.52 -0.52
N TYR A 145 7.18 10.97 0.11
CA TYR A 145 7.26 9.71 0.84
C TYR A 145 7.72 8.53 -0.04
N LEU A 146 7.16 8.36 -1.25
CA LEU A 146 7.60 7.32 -2.17
C LEU A 146 9.09 7.49 -2.55
N VAL A 147 9.50 8.72 -2.85
CA VAL A 147 10.87 9.07 -3.25
C VAL A 147 11.85 8.86 -2.09
N VAL A 148 11.52 9.33 -0.88
CA VAL A 148 12.36 9.17 0.31
C VAL A 148 12.57 7.70 0.64
N CYS A 149 11.55 6.84 0.46
CA CYS A 149 11.71 5.39 0.61
C CYS A 149 12.52 4.76 -0.53
N LEU A 150 12.49 5.33 -1.74
CA LEU A 150 13.19 4.79 -2.91
C LEU A 150 14.71 5.00 -2.83
N LEU A 151 15.17 6.17 -2.37
CA LEU A 151 16.58 6.51 -2.29
C LEU A 151 17.45 5.47 -1.55
N PRO A 152 17.13 5.05 -0.31
CA PRO A 152 17.89 4.01 0.38
C PRO A 152 17.77 2.64 -0.29
N ALA A 153 16.63 2.32 -0.93
CA ALA A 153 16.49 1.07 -1.68
C ALA A 153 17.40 1.03 -2.93
N LEU A 154 17.55 2.17 -3.62
CA LEU A 154 18.50 2.30 -4.73
C LEU A 154 19.96 2.21 -4.25
N ALA A 155 20.29 2.82 -3.12
CA ALA A 155 21.62 2.71 -2.52
C ALA A 155 21.94 1.25 -2.16
N LEU A 156 20.98 0.54 -1.55
CA LEU A 156 21.13 -0.87 -1.20
C LEU A 156 21.26 -1.75 -2.44
N ARG A 157 20.44 -1.51 -3.48
CA ARG A 157 20.54 -2.24 -4.75
C ARG A 157 21.95 -2.16 -5.32
N LYS A 158 22.51 -0.95 -5.43
CA LYS A 158 23.87 -0.71 -5.96
C LYS A 158 24.97 -1.39 -5.13
N ALA A 159 24.72 -1.65 -3.85
CA ALA A 159 25.68 -2.32 -2.98
C ALA A 159 25.66 -3.84 -3.12
N ILE A 160 24.55 -4.41 -3.62
CA ILE A 160 24.32 -5.87 -3.71
C ILE A 160 24.46 -6.37 -5.15
N LEU A 161 24.04 -5.58 -6.14
CA LEU A 161 23.99 -5.89 -7.57
C LEU A 161 24.76 -4.85 -8.38
#